data_AF-A0A433PZE7-F1
#
_entry.id   AF-A0A433PZE7-F1
#
_cell.length_a   1.000
_cell.length_b   1.000
_cell.length_c   1.000
_cell.angle_alpha   90.00
_cell.angle_beta   90.00
_cell.angle_gamma   90.00
#
_symmetry.space_group_name_H-M   'P 1'
#
loop_
_entity.id
_entity.type
_entity.pdbx_description
1 polymer ?
#
loop_
_entity_poly.entity_id
_entity_poly.type
_entity_poly.pdbx_seq_one_letter_code
_entity_poly.pdbx_strand_id
1 'polypeptide(L)'
;MSSRALNDDEVYSEMKKMVAFIKQEALEKAREIKIKKGQGRKGHVSAKSKWSGILRDRKTRFVISAGFPCYLLCSNRIQFLQAEEEFNIEKVLVSQKFQNVPKEGYSLKNYSHSCPLFTPQAKVVRQEAINIDATFQRKIKQAEVQKRIAQSNHINKSRLRVLQARQRMLEELFAETRAKLPDVTRDITQYRALLKDLILQGFYALMEHEVVITCRQKDAKDVKNAIEEARRQYKEALGSDVDAKVDQEFLPQGSAGGVILSAQSGKIKVNNTLETRLDILEENMLPQIRVLLFGHSPNRKFFN
;
A
#
# COMPACT_ATOMS: atom_id res chain seq x y z
N MET A 1 -14.15 35.53 21.98
CA MET A 1 -15.20 35.94 21.02
C MET A 1 -15.37 34.81 20.02
N SER A 2 -16.59 34.30 19.86
CA SER A 2 -16.86 33.08 19.09
C SER A 2 -16.60 33.30 17.60
N SER A 3 -15.78 32.45 16.98
CA SER A 3 -15.48 32.46 15.55
C SER A 3 -16.66 31.85 14.77
N ARG A 4 -17.60 32.69 14.34
CA ARG A 4 -18.67 32.30 13.43
C ARG A 4 -18.09 32.12 12.02
N ALA A 5 -18.46 31.04 11.33
CA ALA A 5 -18.14 30.87 9.91
C ALA A 5 -18.82 32.00 9.10
N LEU A 6 -18.05 32.69 8.28
CA LEU A 6 -18.50 33.84 7.48
C LEU A 6 -19.50 33.38 6.41
N ASN A 7 -20.51 34.22 6.15
CA ASN A 7 -21.50 33.96 5.10
C ASN A 7 -20.86 34.17 3.70
N ASP A 8 -21.39 33.54 2.65
CA ASP A 8 -20.80 33.60 1.30
C ASP A 8 -20.64 35.05 0.76
N ASP A 9 -21.56 35.94 1.11
CA ASP A 9 -21.48 37.38 0.77
C ASP A 9 -20.34 38.10 1.52
N GLU A 10 -20.08 37.70 2.77
CA GLU A 10 -18.99 38.24 3.58
C GLU A 10 -17.65 37.76 3.03
N VAL A 11 -17.56 36.49 2.64
CA VAL A 11 -16.37 35.91 1.98
C VAL A 11 -16.07 36.63 0.67
N TYR A 12 -17.09 36.92 -0.14
CA TYR A 12 -16.93 37.68 -1.38
C TYR A 12 -16.45 39.12 -1.12
N SER A 13 -16.97 39.76 -0.08
CA SER A 13 -16.54 41.10 0.33
C SER A 13 -15.06 41.12 0.79
N GLU A 14 -14.62 40.09 1.52
CA GLU A 14 -13.25 39.94 1.97
C GLU A 14 -12.29 39.62 0.81
N MET A 15 -12.70 38.75 -0.12
CA MET A 15 -11.95 38.53 -1.36
C MET A 15 -11.77 39.82 -2.17
N LYS A 16 -12.82 40.65 -2.27
CA LYS A 16 -12.74 41.93 -2.99
C LYS A 16 -11.79 42.92 -2.31
N LYS A 17 -11.76 42.95 -0.97
CA LYS A 17 -10.78 43.74 -0.20
C LYS A 17 -9.35 43.24 -0.44
N MET A 18 -9.12 41.93 -0.45
CA MET A 18 -7.80 41.36 -0.77
C MET A 18 -7.34 41.71 -2.18
N VAL A 19 -8.22 41.60 -3.19
CA VAL A 19 -7.89 41.98 -4.57
C VAL A 19 -7.59 43.48 -4.70
N ALA A 20 -8.33 44.33 -3.99
CA ALA A 20 -8.07 45.78 -3.96
C ALA A 20 -6.72 46.11 -3.32
N PHE A 21 -6.37 45.41 -2.23
CA PHE A 21 -5.07 45.55 -1.57
C PHE A 21 -3.91 45.15 -2.49
N ILE A 22 -4.00 43.99 -3.15
CA ILE A 22 -2.97 43.53 -4.10
C ILE A 22 -2.80 44.53 -5.26
N LYS A 23 -3.90 45.10 -5.76
CA LYS A 23 -3.86 46.13 -6.81
C LYS A 23 -3.18 47.41 -6.31
N GLN A 24 -3.46 47.86 -5.10
CA GLN A 24 -2.81 49.04 -4.51
C GLN A 24 -1.30 48.80 -4.31
N GLU A 25 -0.92 47.64 -3.76
CA GLU A 25 0.49 47.30 -3.54
C GLU A 25 1.27 47.23 -4.87
N ALA A 26 0.67 46.63 -5.91
CA ALA A 26 1.26 46.59 -7.24
C ALA A 26 1.44 48.00 -7.85
N LEU A 27 0.46 48.89 -7.66
CA LEU A 27 0.53 50.28 -8.12
C LEU A 27 1.59 51.09 -7.36
N GLU A 28 1.73 50.90 -6.06
CA GLU A 28 2.76 51.57 -5.25
C GLU A 28 4.17 51.09 -5.63
N LYS A 29 4.39 49.78 -5.75
CA LYS A 29 5.65 49.23 -6.28
C LYS A 29 5.97 49.77 -7.67
N ALA A 30 4.97 49.90 -8.55
CA ALA A 30 5.17 50.47 -9.88
C ALA A 30 5.59 51.96 -9.81
N ARG A 31 5.02 52.76 -8.90
CA ARG A 31 5.45 54.16 -8.67
C ARG A 31 6.86 54.24 -8.10
N GLU A 32 7.18 53.38 -7.13
CA GLU A 32 8.51 53.32 -6.53
C GLU A 32 9.59 52.98 -7.57
N ILE A 33 9.31 52.03 -8.46
CA ILE A 33 10.19 51.68 -9.58
C ILE A 33 10.36 52.87 -10.55
N LYS A 34 9.28 53.61 -10.85
CA LYS A 34 9.36 54.81 -11.71
C LYS A 34 10.22 55.91 -11.07
N ILE A 35 10.08 56.14 -9.76
CA ILE A 35 10.88 57.12 -9.02
C ILE A 35 12.35 56.72 -9.00
N LYS A 36 12.66 55.45 -8.69
CA LYS A 36 14.03 54.91 -8.71
C LYS A 36 14.67 54.99 -10.11
N LYS A 37 13.91 54.71 -11.18
CA LYS A 37 14.37 54.89 -12.57
C LYS A 37 14.59 56.38 -12.94
N GLY A 38 13.80 57.29 -12.39
CA GLY A 38 13.97 58.74 -12.55
C GLY A 38 15.22 59.27 -11.85
N GLN A 39 15.50 58.81 -10.63
CA GLN A 39 16.71 59.13 -9.88
C GLN A 39 17.98 58.57 -10.56
N GLY A 40 17.92 57.34 -11.09
CA GLY A 40 19.02 56.75 -11.88
C GLY A 40 19.33 57.49 -13.19
N ARG A 41 18.32 58.13 -13.81
CA ARG A 41 18.52 58.97 -15.02
C ARG A 41 19.20 60.31 -14.71
N LYS A 42 18.93 60.94 -13.55
CA LYS A 42 19.58 62.22 -13.19
C LYS A 42 21.09 62.07 -12.92
N GLY A 43 21.56 60.90 -12.50
CA GLY A 43 22.99 60.60 -12.38
C GLY A 43 23.72 60.42 -13.73
N HIS A 44 23.02 60.03 -14.79
CA HIS A 44 23.61 59.83 -16.13
C HIS A 44 23.67 61.10 -16.97
N VAL A 45 22.91 62.15 -16.64
CA VAL A 45 22.94 63.43 -17.39
C VAL A 45 24.12 64.31 -16.95
N SER A 46 24.62 64.18 -15.71
CA SER A 46 25.80 64.93 -15.25
C SER A 46 27.12 64.40 -15.84
N ALA A 47 27.18 63.11 -16.21
CA ALA A 47 28.36 62.51 -16.84
C ALA A 47 28.48 62.81 -18.35
N LYS A 48 27.40 63.23 -19.03
CA LYS A 48 27.40 63.53 -20.47
C LYS A 48 27.86 64.95 -20.82
N SER A 49 27.81 65.90 -19.89
CA SER A 49 28.33 67.26 -20.09
C SER A 49 29.82 67.43 -19.79
N LYS A 50 30.51 66.38 -19.30
CA LYS A 50 31.96 66.40 -19.01
C LYS A 50 32.82 65.74 -20.12
N TRP A 51 32.19 65.14 -21.12
CA TRP A 51 32.84 64.43 -22.24
C TRP A 51 32.64 65.10 -23.61
N SER A 52 32.12 66.33 -23.65
CA SER A 52 32.01 67.16 -24.86
C SER A 52 33.05 68.29 -24.91
N GLY A 53 34.24 68.05 -24.33
CA GLY A 53 35.34 69.03 -24.24
C GLY A 53 36.71 68.53 -24.72
N ILE A 54 36.83 67.27 -25.17
CA ILE A 54 38.10 66.68 -25.64
C ILE A 54 37.83 65.88 -26.92
N LEU A 55 37.71 66.58 -28.04
CA LEU A 55 37.89 66.08 -29.42
C LEU A 55 37.73 67.25 -30.39
N ARG A 56 38.63 68.23 -30.25
CA ARG A 56 38.96 69.21 -31.28
C ARG A 56 40.47 69.18 -31.46
N ASP A 57 40.96 68.14 -32.13
CA ASP A 57 42.12 68.22 -33.02
C ASP A 57 42.42 66.85 -33.61
N ARG A 58 42.20 66.73 -34.92
CA ARG A 58 43.07 66.09 -35.91
C ARG A 58 42.29 65.89 -37.21
N LYS A 59 42.64 66.74 -38.19
CA LYS A 59 42.42 66.51 -39.62
C LYS A 59 43.08 65.19 -40.01
N THR A 60 42.33 64.23 -40.57
CA THR A 60 42.73 63.40 -41.74
C THR A 60 41.62 62.42 -42.15
N ARG A 61 40.86 62.86 -43.17
CA ARG A 61 40.35 62.11 -44.34
C ARG A 61 40.42 60.57 -44.32
N PHE A 62 39.28 59.88 -44.37
CA PHE A 62 39.03 58.79 -45.33
C PHE A 62 37.52 58.55 -45.51
N VAL A 63 37.18 58.25 -46.76
CA VAL A 63 35.85 58.25 -47.39
C VAL A 63 35.11 56.95 -47.11
N ILE A 64 33.85 56.99 -46.64
CA ILE A 64 32.80 56.05 -47.06
C ILE A 64 31.48 56.80 -47.17
N SER A 65 30.88 56.67 -48.34
CA SER A 65 29.63 57.22 -48.84
C SER A 65 28.39 56.88 -47.99
N ALA A 66 27.62 57.94 -47.75
CA ALA A 66 26.19 58.02 -47.46
C ALA A 66 25.37 56.71 -47.41
N GLY A 67 24.97 56.32 -46.19
CA GLY A 67 23.73 55.60 -45.92
C GLY A 67 22.73 56.57 -45.30
N PHE A 68 21.69 56.93 -46.04
CA PHE A 68 20.54 57.67 -45.49
C PHE A 68 19.62 56.71 -44.69
N PRO A 69 18.84 57.24 -43.73
CA PRO A 69 18.34 56.53 -42.56
C PRO A 69 16.92 55.95 -42.76
N CYS A 70 16.70 54.71 -42.33
CA CYS A 70 15.36 54.12 -42.24
C CYS A 70 14.81 54.30 -40.81
N TYR A 71 14.45 55.54 -40.46
CA TYR A 71 13.46 55.81 -39.42
C TYR A 71 12.08 55.76 -40.06
N LEU A 72 11.47 54.59 -40.14
CA LEU A 72 10.02 54.35 -40.26
C LEU A 72 9.85 52.83 -40.38
N LEU A 73 8.82 52.29 -39.71
CA LEU A 73 8.54 50.86 -39.45
C LEU A 73 8.98 50.35 -38.08
N CYS A 74 8.60 51.08 -37.03
CA CYS A 74 8.32 50.46 -35.73
C CYS A 74 7.07 51.10 -35.10
N SER A 75 5.97 51.06 -35.85
CA SER A 75 4.60 51.24 -35.36
C SER A 75 3.73 50.34 -36.22
N ASN A 76 3.53 49.11 -35.76
CA ASN A 76 2.39 48.22 -36.02
C ASN A 76 2.79 46.77 -35.73
N ARG A 77 2.86 46.44 -34.44
CA ARG A 77 2.67 45.05 -33.97
C ARG A 77 2.20 45.02 -32.51
N ILE A 78 1.12 45.75 -32.23
CA ILE A 78 0.27 45.58 -31.05
C ILE A 78 -1.18 45.63 -31.54
N GLN A 79 -1.62 44.54 -32.13
CA GLN A 79 -3.03 44.21 -32.36
C GLN A 79 -3.06 42.73 -32.69
N PHE A 80 -3.04 41.89 -31.66
CA PHE A 80 -3.47 40.48 -31.69
C PHE A 80 -3.31 39.98 -30.25
N LEU A 81 -4.28 40.27 -29.39
CA LEU A 81 -4.51 39.62 -28.08
C LEU A 81 -5.84 40.14 -27.49
N GLN A 82 -6.94 39.97 -28.23
CA GLN A 82 -8.31 39.97 -27.72
C GLN A 82 -9.16 39.12 -28.68
N ALA A 83 -9.07 37.80 -28.55
CA ALA A 83 -10.07 36.83 -28.99
C ALA A 83 -9.59 35.44 -28.54
N GLU A 84 -10.26 34.88 -27.54
CA GLU A 84 -10.53 33.43 -27.33
C GLU A 84 -10.99 33.24 -25.88
N GLU A 85 -12.20 33.72 -25.58
CA GLU A 85 -13.14 32.94 -24.78
C GLU A 85 -13.81 31.97 -25.76
N GLU A 86 -13.58 30.67 -25.58
CA GLU A 86 -14.49 29.53 -25.81
C GLU A 86 -13.66 28.24 -25.94
N PHE A 87 -14.29 27.11 -25.59
CA PHE A 87 -13.77 25.73 -25.65
C PHE A 87 -13.00 25.20 -24.43
N ASN A 88 -13.76 25.10 -23.33
CA ASN A 88 -13.65 23.97 -22.43
C ASN A 88 -14.51 22.82 -23.02
N ILE A 89 -13.88 21.82 -23.65
CA ILE A 89 -14.26 20.39 -23.83
C ILE A 89 -13.25 19.80 -24.85
N GLU A 90 -12.16 19.21 -24.37
CA GLU A 90 -11.44 18.03 -24.95
C GLU A 90 -10.10 17.81 -24.22
N LYS A 91 -10.18 17.39 -22.95
CA LYS A 91 -9.16 16.50 -22.40
C LYS A 91 -9.48 15.12 -22.95
N VAL A 92 -8.63 14.57 -23.84
CA VAL A 92 -8.28 13.12 -23.95
C VAL A 92 -7.31 12.81 -25.12
N LEU A 93 -7.10 13.67 -26.12
CA LEU A 93 -6.29 13.30 -27.31
C LEU A 93 -4.87 13.90 -27.45
N VAL A 94 -4.37 14.71 -26.50
CA VAL A 94 -3.05 15.37 -26.65
C VAL A 94 -1.89 14.64 -25.96
N SER A 95 -2.14 13.51 -25.27
CA SER A 95 -1.06 12.73 -24.63
C SER A 95 -0.42 11.66 -25.55
N GLN A 96 -0.97 11.41 -26.75
CA GLN A 96 -0.45 10.39 -27.68
C GLN A 96 0.31 10.94 -28.91
N LYS A 97 0.39 12.26 -29.11
CA LYS A 97 1.11 12.87 -30.25
C LYS A 97 2.45 13.52 -29.93
N PHE A 98 3.00 13.31 -28.73
CA PHE A 98 4.33 13.82 -28.34
C PHE A 98 5.41 12.73 -28.19
N GLN A 99 5.26 11.57 -28.86
CA GLN A 99 6.30 10.54 -28.93
C GLN A 99 6.96 10.39 -30.30
N ASN A 100 6.52 11.11 -31.34
CA ASN A 100 7.08 11.00 -32.69
C ASN A 100 7.33 12.37 -33.34
N VAL A 101 8.22 13.17 -32.76
CA VAL A 101 8.85 14.28 -33.51
C VAL A 101 10.28 13.85 -33.87
N PRO A 102 10.62 13.77 -35.16
CA PRO A 102 11.94 13.33 -35.60
C PRO A 102 13.03 14.29 -35.09
N LYS A 103 14.15 13.73 -34.65
CA LYS A 103 15.37 14.47 -34.32
C LYS A 103 16.02 14.95 -35.62
N GLU A 104 15.50 16.01 -36.22
CA GLU A 104 16.23 16.71 -37.28
C GLU A 104 17.22 17.68 -36.65
N GLY A 105 18.50 17.44 -36.97
CA GLY A 105 19.63 18.21 -36.49
C GLY A 105 19.61 19.62 -37.06
N TYR A 106 19.33 20.60 -36.20
CA TYR A 106 19.74 21.96 -36.44
C TYR A 106 21.18 22.13 -35.95
N SER A 107 22.10 22.22 -36.92
CA SER A 107 23.46 22.68 -36.70
C SER A 107 23.42 24.07 -36.08
N LEU A 108 23.67 24.15 -34.77
CA LEU A 108 23.94 25.39 -34.08
C LEU A 108 25.29 25.92 -34.58
N LYS A 109 25.22 26.72 -35.65
CA LYS A 109 26.35 27.57 -36.04
C LYS A 109 26.70 28.47 -34.85
N ASN A 110 27.96 28.39 -34.46
CA ASN A 110 28.62 29.20 -33.45
C ASN A 110 28.30 30.68 -33.62
N TYR A 111 27.44 31.21 -32.75
CA TYR A 111 27.36 32.64 -32.46
C TYR A 111 27.89 32.88 -31.05
N SER A 112 29.21 32.84 -30.95
CA SER A 112 29.96 33.29 -29.79
C SER A 112 30.15 34.81 -29.84
N HIS A 113 29.10 35.62 -29.75
CA HIS A 113 29.26 37.07 -29.51
C HIS A 113 28.10 37.66 -28.69
N SER A 114 28.36 37.77 -27.38
CA SER A 114 27.99 38.89 -26.50
C SER A 114 26.55 39.44 -26.55
N CYS A 115 25.71 39.03 -25.59
CA CYS A 115 24.74 39.97 -25.01
C CYS A 115 24.39 39.63 -23.55
N PRO A 116 25.01 40.29 -22.56
CA PRO A 116 24.63 40.16 -21.16
C PRO A 116 23.40 41.04 -20.89
N LEU A 117 22.20 40.50 -21.13
CA LEU A 117 20.97 41.09 -20.58
C LEU A 117 20.89 40.78 -19.08
N PHE A 118 21.67 41.54 -18.32
CA PHE A 118 21.82 41.47 -16.88
C PHE A 118 20.93 42.52 -16.21
N THR A 119 19.63 42.51 -16.50
CA THR A 119 18.69 43.38 -15.76
C THR A 119 18.40 42.74 -14.39
N PRO A 120 18.35 43.51 -13.30
CA PRO A 120 18.06 42.99 -11.96
C PRO A 120 16.77 42.14 -11.91
N GLN A 121 15.77 42.51 -12.71
CA GLN A 121 14.49 41.81 -12.81
C GLN A 121 14.64 40.42 -13.46
N ALA A 122 15.44 40.30 -14.51
CA ALA A 122 15.66 39.01 -15.17
C ALA A 122 16.39 38.01 -14.26
N LYS A 123 17.26 38.50 -13.36
CA LYS A 123 17.92 37.65 -12.36
C LYS A 123 16.95 37.07 -11.34
N VAL A 124 16.06 37.90 -10.79
CA VAL A 124 15.06 37.47 -9.81
C VAL A 124 14.13 36.44 -10.43
N VAL A 125 13.63 36.68 -11.65
CA VAL A 125 12.76 35.72 -12.34
C VAL A 125 13.47 34.39 -12.61
N ARG A 126 14.76 34.40 -13.00
CA ARG A 126 15.53 33.17 -13.19
C ARG A 126 15.73 32.42 -11.88
N GLN A 127 16.01 33.13 -10.79
CA GLN A 127 16.19 32.51 -9.48
C GLN A 127 14.89 31.86 -8.98
N GLU A 128 13.75 32.54 -9.16
CA GLU A 128 12.45 31.97 -8.82
C GLU A 128 12.07 30.79 -9.72
N ALA A 129 12.35 30.86 -11.03
CA ALA A 129 12.15 29.73 -11.93
C ALA A 129 12.94 28.49 -11.48
N ILE A 130 14.21 28.67 -11.09
CA ILE A 130 15.05 27.57 -10.56
C ILE A 130 14.47 27.00 -9.26
N ASN A 131 14.00 27.86 -8.35
CA ASN A 131 13.37 27.42 -7.10
C ASN A 131 12.08 26.64 -7.37
N ILE A 132 11.25 27.13 -8.28
CA ILE A 132 10.00 26.51 -8.71
C ILE A 132 10.30 25.13 -9.32
N ASP A 133 11.24 25.04 -10.26
CA ASP A 133 11.64 23.78 -10.90
C ASP A 133 12.17 22.77 -9.87
N ALA A 134 12.98 23.23 -8.90
CA ALA A 134 13.48 22.37 -7.83
C ALA A 134 12.34 21.80 -6.96
N THR A 135 11.32 22.59 -6.64
CA THR A 135 10.16 22.10 -5.87
C THR A 135 9.30 21.13 -6.69
N PHE A 136 9.10 21.40 -7.98
CA PHE A 136 8.36 20.50 -8.88
C PHE A 136 9.08 19.18 -9.05
N GLN A 137 10.40 19.18 -9.24
CA GLN A 137 11.20 17.96 -9.30
C GLN A 137 11.08 17.12 -8.03
N ARG A 138 11.05 17.75 -6.84
CA ARG A 138 10.81 17.03 -5.57
C ARG A 138 9.42 16.39 -5.53
N LYS A 139 8.38 17.13 -5.93
CA LYS A 139 7.00 16.62 -5.98
C LYS A 139 6.83 15.46 -6.97
N ILE A 140 7.47 15.54 -8.14
CA ILE A 140 7.47 14.46 -9.14
C ILE A 140 8.12 13.20 -8.54
N LYS A 141 9.31 13.32 -7.96
CA LYS A 141 10.00 12.19 -7.32
C LYS A 141 9.17 11.58 -6.17
N GLN A 142 8.52 12.42 -5.36
CA GLN A 142 7.63 11.95 -4.29
C GLN A 142 6.41 11.20 -4.85
N ALA A 143 5.77 11.73 -5.90
CA ALA A 143 4.64 11.09 -6.56
C ALA A 143 5.03 9.75 -7.21
N GLU A 144 6.21 9.66 -7.81
CA GLU A 144 6.75 8.42 -8.37
C GLU A 144 6.98 7.36 -7.28
N VAL A 145 7.59 7.74 -6.15
CA VAL A 145 7.80 6.84 -5.02
C VAL A 145 6.45 6.39 -4.43
N GLN A 146 5.50 7.30 -4.24
CA GLN A 146 4.15 6.97 -3.78
C GLN A 146 3.43 6.02 -4.73
N LYS A 147 3.55 6.22 -6.04
CA LYS A 147 3.00 5.30 -7.05
C LYS A 147 3.59 3.90 -6.90
N ARG A 148 4.91 3.78 -6.73
CA ARG A 148 5.59 2.49 -6.51
C ARG A 148 5.13 1.82 -5.22
N ILE A 149 5.00 2.58 -4.12
CA ILE A 149 4.49 2.07 -2.84
C ILE A 149 3.04 1.58 -3.00
N ALA A 150 2.18 2.36 -3.65
CA ALA A 150 0.79 1.99 -3.88
C ALA A 150 0.65 0.72 -4.72
N GLN A 151 1.46 0.59 -5.79
CA GLN A 151 1.52 -0.62 -6.61
C GLN A 151 1.96 -1.84 -5.78
N SER A 152 3.03 -1.71 -5.00
CA SER A 152 3.54 -2.78 -4.12
C SER A 152 2.49 -3.21 -3.09
N ASN A 153 1.86 -2.24 -2.42
CA ASN A 153 0.79 -2.52 -1.46
C ASN A 153 -0.41 -3.21 -2.11
N HIS A 154 -0.77 -2.82 -3.33
CA HIS A 154 -1.86 -3.45 -4.06
C HIS A 154 -1.54 -4.92 -4.41
N ILE A 155 -0.32 -5.21 -4.87
CA ILE A 155 0.14 -6.59 -5.15
C ILE A 155 0.11 -7.43 -3.88
N ASN A 156 0.64 -6.90 -2.76
CA ASN A 156 0.63 -7.61 -1.48
C ASN A 156 -0.79 -7.87 -0.98
N LYS A 157 -1.69 -6.89 -1.10
CA LYS A 157 -3.12 -7.07 -0.75
C LYS A 157 -3.80 -8.12 -1.62
N SER A 158 -3.49 -8.17 -2.91
CA SER A 158 -4.03 -9.19 -3.80
C SER A 158 -3.47 -10.58 -3.48
N ARG A 159 -2.18 -10.69 -3.14
CA ARG A 159 -1.57 -11.93 -2.67
C ARG A 159 -2.21 -12.44 -1.37
N LEU A 160 -2.40 -11.56 -0.38
CA LEU A 160 -3.04 -11.91 0.89
C LEU A 160 -4.48 -12.39 0.68
N ARG A 161 -5.24 -11.77 -0.23
CA ARG A 161 -6.59 -12.22 -0.58
C ARG A 161 -6.61 -13.65 -1.12
N VAL A 162 -5.67 -14.02 -2.00
CA VAL A 162 -5.54 -15.39 -2.49
C VAL A 162 -5.21 -16.37 -1.37
N LEU A 163 -4.28 -16.01 -0.47
CA LEU A 163 -3.92 -16.87 0.66
C LEU A 163 -5.10 -17.07 1.62
N GLN A 164 -5.86 -16.01 1.91
CA GLN A 164 -7.06 -16.08 2.73
C GLN A 164 -8.14 -16.94 2.08
N ALA A 165 -8.37 -16.80 0.77
CA ALA A 165 -9.33 -17.64 0.06
C ALA A 165 -8.95 -19.13 0.11
N ARG A 166 -7.66 -19.46 -0.06
CA ARG A 166 -7.16 -20.83 0.09
C ARG A 166 -7.37 -21.39 1.48
N GLN A 167 -7.11 -20.58 2.51
CA GLN A 167 -7.30 -20.99 3.90
C GLN A 167 -8.79 -21.23 4.22
N ARG A 168 -9.68 -20.35 3.77
CA ARG A 168 -11.13 -20.52 3.95
C ARG A 168 -11.67 -21.82 3.35
N MET A 169 -11.24 -22.17 2.13
CA MET A 169 -11.66 -23.44 1.50
C MET A 169 -11.24 -24.66 2.33
N LEU A 170 -10.07 -24.62 2.97
CA LEU A 170 -9.63 -25.70 3.87
C LEU A 170 -10.46 -25.72 5.15
N GLU A 171 -10.74 -24.56 5.75
CA GLU A 171 -11.58 -24.44 6.96
C GLU A 171 -13.01 -24.95 6.70
N GLU A 172 -13.59 -24.64 5.55
CA GLU A 172 -14.90 -25.15 5.13
C GLU A 172 -14.90 -26.68 4.98
N LEU A 173 -13.87 -27.25 4.34
CA LEU A 173 -13.72 -28.71 4.20
C LEU A 173 -13.62 -29.42 5.56
N PHE A 174 -12.85 -28.86 6.49
CA PHE A 174 -12.72 -29.43 7.83
C PHE A 174 -14.00 -29.23 8.66
N ALA A 175 -14.71 -28.12 8.49
CA ALA A 175 -16.02 -27.91 9.10
C ALA A 175 -17.05 -28.94 8.62
N GLU A 176 -17.10 -29.24 7.32
CA GLU A 176 -17.93 -30.32 6.78
C GLU A 176 -17.52 -31.70 7.31
N THR A 177 -16.22 -31.94 7.48
CA THR A 177 -15.71 -33.20 8.03
C THR A 177 -16.12 -33.36 9.51
N ARG A 178 -16.01 -32.29 10.30
CA ARG A 178 -16.51 -32.26 11.70
C ARG A 178 -18.01 -32.50 11.77
N ALA A 179 -18.78 -31.98 10.82
CA ALA A 179 -20.23 -32.20 10.74
C ALA A 179 -20.61 -33.66 10.45
N LYS A 180 -19.70 -34.46 9.85
CA LYS A 180 -19.90 -35.89 9.58
C LYS A 180 -19.49 -36.80 10.74
N LEU A 181 -18.70 -36.32 11.71
CA LEU A 181 -18.30 -37.11 12.89
C LEU A 181 -19.49 -37.74 13.65
N PRO A 182 -20.62 -37.04 13.87
CA PRO A 182 -21.76 -37.61 14.59
C PRO A 182 -22.45 -38.78 13.85
N ASP A 183 -22.25 -38.91 12.53
CA ASP A 183 -22.84 -40.02 11.76
C ASP A 183 -22.21 -41.36 12.17
N VAL A 184 -20.91 -41.37 12.50
CA VAL A 184 -20.19 -42.57 12.97
C VAL A 184 -20.77 -43.10 14.29
N THR A 185 -21.22 -42.19 15.16
CA THR A 185 -21.81 -42.55 16.46
C THR A 185 -23.23 -43.12 16.34
N ARG A 186 -23.88 -43.03 15.16
CA ARG A 186 -25.21 -43.64 14.94
C ARG A 186 -25.12 -45.17 14.84
N ASP A 187 -24.00 -45.69 14.34
CA ASP A 187 -23.80 -47.13 14.13
C ASP A 187 -23.25 -47.80 15.39
N ILE A 188 -24.17 -48.36 16.19
CA ILE A 188 -23.87 -48.94 17.52
C ILE A 188 -22.81 -50.06 17.46
N THR A 189 -22.87 -50.93 16.44
CA THR A 189 -21.98 -52.09 16.33
C THR A 189 -20.54 -51.69 16.03
N GLN A 190 -20.35 -50.79 15.08
CA GLN A 190 -19.02 -50.26 14.73
C GLN A 190 -18.47 -49.38 15.86
N TYR A 191 -19.34 -48.56 16.47
CA TYR A 191 -18.95 -47.69 17.57
C TYR A 191 -18.47 -48.47 18.80
N ARG A 192 -19.11 -49.60 19.14
CA ARG A 192 -18.64 -50.46 20.24
C ARG A 192 -17.24 -51.04 19.99
N ALA A 193 -16.97 -51.50 18.77
CA ALA A 193 -15.64 -51.98 18.40
C ALA A 193 -14.60 -50.86 18.50
N LEU A 194 -14.94 -49.66 18.00
CA LEU A 194 -14.09 -48.49 18.06
C LEU A 194 -13.82 -48.04 19.50
N LEU A 195 -14.82 -48.01 20.38
CA LEU A 195 -14.64 -47.65 21.79
C LEU A 195 -13.67 -48.59 22.52
N LYS A 196 -13.79 -49.89 22.27
CA LYS A 196 -12.85 -50.89 22.78
C LYS A 196 -11.42 -50.60 22.34
N ASP A 197 -11.20 -50.33 21.05
CA ASP A 197 -9.87 -50.04 20.51
C ASP A 197 -9.30 -48.72 21.05
N LEU A 198 -10.15 -47.69 21.24
CA LEU A 198 -9.75 -46.41 21.84
C LEU A 198 -9.32 -46.56 23.30
N ILE A 199 -10.03 -47.38 24.08
CA ILE A 199 -9.69 -47.66 25.48
C ILE A 199 -8.40 -48.49 25.55
N LEU A 200 -8.27 -49.51 24.71
CA LEU A 200 -7.06 -50.34 24.61
C LEU A 200 -5.82 -49.49 24.27
N GLN A 201 -5.93 -48.59 23.29
CA GLN A 201 -4.86 -47.65 22.96
C GLN A 201 -4.51 -46.75 24.15
N GLY A 202 -5.51 -46.30 24.90
CA GLY A 202 -5.33 -45.52 26.13
C GLY A 202 -4.57 -46.29 27.21
N PHE A 203 -4.90 -47.56 27.43
CA PHE A 203 -4.20 -48.42 28.38
C PHE A 203 -2.73 -48.63 28.00
N TYR A 204 -2.43 -48.86 26.72
CA TYR A 204 -1.03 -48.96 26.26
C TYR A 204 -0.26 -47.64 26.38
N ALA A 205 -0.93 -46.49 26.27
CA ALA A 205 -0.29 -45.20 26.43
C ALA A 205 0.00 -44.85 27.90
N LEU A 206 -0.88 -45.28 28.83
CA LEU A 206 -0.75 -45.00 30.25
C LEU A 206 0.16 -46.00 30.97
N MET A 207 0.05 -47.30 30.69
CA MET A 207 0.77 -48.39 31.38
C MET A 207 0.70 -48.32 32.91
N GLU A 208 -0.45 -47.92 33.46
CA GLU A 208 -0.70 -47.77 34.90
C GLU A 208 -1.77 -48.77 35.38
N HIS A 209 -1.71 -49.13 36.67
CA HIS A 209 -2.65 -50.09 37.26
C HIS A 209 -4.03 -49.50 37.57
N GLU A 210 -4.12 -48.20 37.89
CA GLU A 210 -5.40 -47.53 38.15
C GLU A 210 -5.67 -46.45 37.09
N VAL A 211 -6.80 -46.58 36.39
CA VAL A 211 -7.21 -45.65 35.34
C VAL A 211 -8.65 -45.19 35.56
N VAL A 212 -8.89 -43.89 35.43
CA VAL A 212 -10.21 -43.27 35.48
C VAL A 212 -10.60 -42.80 34.10
N ILE A 213 -11.77 -43.24 33.62
CA ILE A 213 -12.27 -42.97 32.27
C ILE A 213 -13.45 -42.00 32.36
N THR A 214 -13.31 -40.86 31.68
CA THR A 214 -14.37 -39.87 31.50
C THR A 214 -15.00 -40.07 30.13
N CYS A 215 -16.32 -40.26 30.09
CA CYS A 215 -17.09 -40.48 28.86
C CYS A 215 -18.33 -39.59 28.80
N ARG A 216 -19.09 -39.67 27.71
CA ARG A 216 -20.40 -39.04 27.61
C ARG A 216 -21.45 -39.86 28.36
N GLN A 217 -22.47 -39.20 28.91
CA GLN A 217 -23.54 -39.86 29.67
C GLN A 217 -24.31 -40.92 28.85
N LYS A 218 -24.46 -40.72 27.53
CA LYS A 218 -25.13 -41.66 26.62
C LYS A 218 -24.37 -42.97 26.46
N ASP A 219 -23.04 -42.91 26.49
CA ASP A 219 -22.16 -44.02 26.12
C ASP A 219 -21.71 -44.82 27.36
N ALA A 220 -22.16 -44.43 28.56
CA ALA A 220 -21.71 -45.00 29.82
C ALA A 220 -21.96 -46.52 29.94
N LYS A 221 -22.99 -47.06 29.27
CA LYS A 221 -23.28 -48.50 29.26
C LYS A 221 -22.32 -49.25 28.33
N ASP A 222 -22.11 -48.74 27.14
CA ASP A 222 -21.24 -49.36 26.13
C ASP A 222 -19.77 -49.28 26.53
N VAL A 223 -19.36 -48.18 27.16
CA VAL A 223 -18.01 -48.03 27.71
C VAL A 223 -17.73 -49.06 28.81
N LYS A 224 -18.68 -49.35 29.71
CA LYS A 224 -18.50 -50.41 30.73
C LYS A 224 -18.27 -51.78 30.10
N ASN A 225 -19.04 -52.13 29.07
CA ASN A 225 -18.85 -53.38 28.34
C ASN A 225 -17.49 -53.40 27.60
N ALA A 226 -17.10 -52.28 27.00
CA ALA A 226 -15.85 -52.15 26.27
C ALA A 226 -14.62 -52.20 27.19
N ILE A 227 -14.72 -51.69 28.43
CA ILE A 227 -13.67 -51.79 29.45
C ILE A 227 -13.35 -53.25 29.76
N GLU A 228 -14.36 -54.08 30.02
CA GLU A 228 -14.16 -55.49 30.35
C GLU A 228 -13.50 -56.26 29.18
N GLU A 229 -13.92 -55.97 27.94
CA GLU A 229 -13.28 -56.54 26.74
C GLU A 229 -11.84 -56.06 26.55
N ALA A 230 -11.56 -54.78 26.77
CA ALA A 230 -10.23 -54.20 26.64
C ALA A 230 -9.27 -54.71 27.73
N ARG A 231 -9.76 -54.90 28.97
CA ARG A 231 -8.98 -55.51 30.07
C ARG A 231 -8.51 -56.91 29.73
N ARG A 232 -9.39 -57.75 29.15
CA ARG A 232 -9.02 -59.10 28.72
C ARG A 232 -7.88 -59.06 27.70
N GLN A 233 -7.99 -58.21 26.68
CA GLN A 233 -6.96 -58.09 25.65
C GLN A 233 -5.64 -57.51 26.18
N TYR A 234 -5.71 -56.52 27.07
CA TYR A 234 -4.53 -55.93 27.68
C TYR A 234 -3.78 -56.97 28.55
N LYS A 235 -4.52 -57.77 29.32
CA LYS A 235 -3.97 -58.86 30.13
C LYS A 235 -3.33 -59.95 29.29
N GLU A 236 -3.94 -60.31 28.15
CA GLU A 236 -3.35 -61.25 27.19
C GLU A 236 -2.03 -60.72 26.59
N ALA A 237 -1.94 -59.41 26.33
CA ALA A 237 -0.76 -58.80 25.70
C ALA A 237 0.40 -58.57 26.68
N LEU A 238 0.13 -58.10 27.91
CA LEU A 238 1.15 -57.61 28.85
C LEU A 238 1.18 -58.34 30.19
N GLY A 239 0.23 -59.24 30.46
CA GLY A 239 0.18 -60.03 31.70
C GLY A 239 -0.13 -59.23 32.97
N SER A 240 -0.33 -57.91 32.87
CA SER A 240 -0.67 -57.01 33.98
C SER A 240 -2.15 -56.67 33.97
N ASP A 241 -2.76 -56.55 35.16
CA ASP A 241 -4.16 -56.16 35.31
C ASP A 241 -4.29 -54.64 35.52
N VAL A 242 -5.42 -54.10 35.05
CA VAL A 242 -5.75 -52.67 35.11
C VAL A 242 -7.13 -52.52 35.72
N ASP A 243 -7.21 -51.77 36.82
CA ASP A 243 -8.45 -51.35 37.45
C ASP A 243 -8.95 -50.05 36.81
N ALA A 244 -9.92 -50.20 35.92
CA ALA A 244 -10.55 -49.09 35.21
C ALA A 244 -11.89 -48.70 35.85
N LYS A 245 -12.01 -47.45 36.29
CA LYS A 245 -13.24 -46.87 36.87
C LYS A 245 -13.82 -45.82 35.93
N VAL A 246 -15.15 -45.78 35.82
CA VAL A 246 -15.84 -44.69 35.11
C VAL A 246 -16.03 -43.52 36.07
N ASP A 247 -15.63 -42.33 35.63
CA ASP A 247 -15.75 -41.10 36.42
C ASP A 247 -17.22 -40.63 36.55
N GLN A 248 -17.48 -39.77 37.54
CA GLN A 248 -18.76 -39.09 37.72
C GLN A 248 -18.82 -37.76 36.93
N GLU A 249 -17.66 -37.21 36.55
CA GLU A 249 -17.59 -36.09 35.61
C GLU A 249 -17.73 -36.60 34.18
N PHE A 250 -18.79 -36.16 33.48
CA PHE A 250 -19.07 -36.56 32.11
C PHE A 250 -18.68 -35.49 31.09
N LEU A 251 -18.35 -35.94 29.89
CA LEU A 251 -18.14 -35.06 28.73
C LEU A 251 -19.43 -34.31 28.37
N PRO A 252 -19.31 -33.08 27.81
CA PRO A 252 -20.47 -32.30 27.38
C PRO A 252 -21.28 -33.04 26.33
N GLN A 253 -22.61 -32.86 26.36
CA GLN A 253 -23.51 -33.54 25.42
C GLN A 253 -23.32 -33.11 23.96
N GLY A 254 -22.62 -32.01 23.69
CA GLY A 254 -22.31 -31.55 22.33
C GLY A 254 -21.17 -32.31 21.66
N SER A 255 -20.40 -33.13 22.39
CA SER A 255 -19.27 -33.86 21.81
C SER A 255 -19.74 -35.05 20.96
N ALA A 256 -19.02 -35.31 19.86
CA ALA A 256 -19.26 -36.39 18.93
C ALA A 256 -19.07 -37.78 19.57
N GLY A 257 -18.19 -37.89 20.57
CA GLY A 257 -17.96 -39.12 21.34
C GLY A 257 -16.49 -39.41 21.65
N GLY A 258 -16.25 -40.63 22.10
CA GLY A 258 -14.94 -41.13 22.55
C GLY A 258 -14.73 -41.00 24.06
N VAL A 259 -13.48 -41.18 24.48
CA VAL A 259 -13.11 -41.32 25.90
C VAL A 259 -11.87 -40.49 26.23
N ILE A 260 -11.84 -39.97 27.45
CA ILE A 260 -10.63 -39.40 28.05
C ILE A 260 -10.21 -40.33 29.17
N LEU A 261 -8.95 -40.75 29.16
CA LEU A 261 -8.38 -41.57 30.21
C LEU A 261 -7.48 -40.71 31.08
N SER A 262 -7.55 -40.92 32.39
CA SER A 262 -6.71 -40.23 33.36
C SER A 262 -6.09 -41.21 34.34
N ALA A 263 -4.83 -40.97 34.70
CA ALA A 263 -4.08 -41.78 35.66
C ALA A 263 -3.43 -40.88 36.71
N GLN A 264 -2.96 -41.49 37.80
CA GLN A 264 -2.29 -40.81 38.91
C GLN A 264 -3.10 -39.62 39.44
N SER A 265 -4.37 -39.85 39.75
CA SER A 265 -5.31 -38.82 40.24
C SER A 265 -5.41 -37.58 39.33
N GLY A 266 -5.40 -37.80 38.01
CA GLY A 266 -5.65 -36.74 37.02
C GLY A 266 -4.42 -35.98 36.55
N LYS A 267 -3.21 -36.35 36.96
CA LYS A 267 -1.95 -35.73 36.49
C LYS A 267 -1.66 -36.05 35.03
N ILE A 268 -1.86 -37.29 34.63
CA ILE A 268 -1.65 -37.76 33.27
C ILE A 268 -3.02 -37.95 32.63
N LYS A 269 -3.28 -37.26 31.53
CA LYS A 269 -4.55 -37.34 30.78
C LYS A 269 -4.27 -37.66 29.32
N VAL A 270 -4.97 -38.66 28.80
CA VAL A 270 -4.94 -39.07 27.40
C VAL A 270 -6.32 -38.79 26.81
N ASN A 271 -6.40 -37.74 25.98
CA ASN A 271 -7.62 -37.38 25.28
C ASN A 271 -7.73 -38.20 24.00
N ASN A 272 -8.62 -39.19 23.99
CA ASN A 272 -8.88 -40.03 22.82
C ASN A 272 -10.32 -39.83 22.31
N THR A 273 -10.80 -38.58 22.36
CA THR A 273 -12.09 -38.19 21.76
C THR A 273 -11.96 -38.14 20.24
N LEU A 274 -13.07 -38.35 19.54
CA LEU A 274 -13.08 -38.33 18.07
C LEU A 274 -12.67 -36.96 17.49
N GLU A 275 -13.02 -35.89 18.20
CA GLU A 275 -12.66 -34.51 17.85
C GLU A 275 -11.14 -34.30 17.90
N THR A 276 -10.51 -34.63 19.03
CA THR A 276 -9.05 -34.47 19.20
C THR A 276 -8.28 -35.33 18.20
N ARG A 277 -8.77 -36.54 17.90
CA ARG A 277 -8.15 -37.38 16.86
C ARG A 277 -8.24 -36.76 15.48
N LEU A 278 -9.39 -36.16 15.15
CA LEU A 278 -9.56 -35.45 13.89
C LEU A 278 -8.60 -34.27 13.83
N ASP A 279 -8.48 -33.46 14.88
CA ASP A 279 -7.57 -32.31 14.91
C ASP A 279 -6.11 -32.73 14.70
N ILE A 280 -5.65 -33.82 15.35
CA ILE A 280 -4.31 -34.39 15.12
C ILE A 280 -4.13 -34.85 13.66
N LEU A 281 -5.16 -35.48 13.09
CA LEU A 281 -5.13 -35.91 11.70
C LEU A 281 -5.09 -34.72 10.73
N GLU A 282 -5.83 -33.65 11.02
CA GLU A 282 -5.83 -32.41 10.25
C GLU A 282 -4.39 -31.88 10.15
N GLU A 283 -3.70 -31.71 11.28
CA GLU A 283 -2.31 -31.21 11.30
C GLU A 283 -1.34 -32.06 10.47
N ASN A 284 -1.42 -33.39 10.61
CA ASN A 284 -0.53 -34.32 9.93
C ASN A 284 -0.82 -34.43 8.42
N MET A 285 -2.10 -34.36 8.02
CA MET A 285 -2.53 -34.55 6.64
C MET A 285 -2.62 -33.24 5.85
N LEU A 286 -2.66 -32.08 6.51
CA LEU A 286 -2.62 -30.75 5.89
C LEU A 286 -1.59 -30.60 4.75
N PRO A 287 -0.32 -31.02 4.87
CA PRO A 287 0.63 -30.92 3.75
C PRO A 287 0.20 -31.75 2.54
N GLN A 288 -0.35 -32.95 2.75
CA GLN A 288 -0.80 -33.83 1.68
C GLN A 288 -2.05 -33.25 0.98
N ILE A 289 -3.02 -32.77 1.77
CA ILE A 289 -4.25 -32.13 1.25
C ILE A 289 -3.91 -30.89 0.43
N ARG A 290 -2.95 -30.07 0.89
CA ARG A 290 -2.51 -28.87 0.13
C ARG A 290 -1.88 -29.23 -1.21
N VAL A 291 -1.07 -30.29 -1.25
CA VAL A 291 -0.46 -30.78 -2.49
C VAL A 291 -1.53 -31.33 -3.44
N LEU A 292 -2.52 -32.06 -2.91
CA LEU A 292 -3.62 -32.61 -3.71
C LEU A 292 -4.47 -31.51 -4.36
N LEU A 293 -4.82 -30.45 -3.61
CA LEU A 293 -5.70 -29.39 -4.08
C LEU A 293 -5.00 -28.34 -4.95
N PHE A 294 -3.77 -27.95 -4.59
CA PHE A 294 -3.07 -26.83 -5.23
C PHE A 294 -1.85 -27.24 -6.04
N GLY A 295 -1.50 -28.52 -6.02
CA GLY A 295 -0.29 -29.06 -6.66
C GLY A 295 0.99 -28.75 -5.88
N HIS A 296 2.09 -29.28 -6.40
CA HIS A 296 3.42 -29.00 -5.87
C HIS A 296 3.89 -27.60 -6.24
N SER A 297 4.66 -26.97 -5.34
CA SER A 297 5.33 -25.72 -5.67
C SER A 297 6.36 -25.95 -6.78
N PRO A 298 6.37 -25.14 -7.86
CA PRO A 298 7.33 -25.30 -8.96
C PRO A 298 8.78 -25.09 -8.52
N ASN A 299 8.99 -24.41 -7.38
CA ASN A 299 10.32 -24.14 -6.84
C ASN A 299 10.86 -25.28 -5.95
N ARG A 300 10.04 -26.29 -5.61
CA ARG A 300 10.48 -27.42 -4.78
C ARG A 300 11.15 -28.48 -5.66
N LYS A 301 12.47 -28.61 -5.54
CA LYS A 301 13.28 -29.59 -6.30
C LYS A 301 13.49 -30.92 -5.55
N PHE A 302 13.44 -30.91 -4.23
CA PHE A 302 13.73 -32.08 -3.40
C PHE A 302 12.52 -32.44 -2.53
N PHE A 303 12.24 -33.73 -2.42
CA PHE A 303 11.10 -34.29 -1.69
C PHE A 303 11.52 -35.16 -0.50
N ASN A 304 12.82 -35.16 -0.20
CA ASN A 304 13.44 -35.93 0.87
C ASN A 304 13.11 -35.34 2.24
#